data_AF-A0A6J1M050-F1
#
_entry.id   AF-A0A6J1M050-F1
#
_cell.length_a   1.000
_cell.length_b   1.000
_cell.length_c   1.000
_cell.angle_alpha   90.00
_cell.angle_beta   90.00
_cell.angle_gamma   90.00
#
_symmetry.space_group_name_H-M   'P 1'
#
loop_
_entity.id
_entity.type
_entity.pdbx_description
1 polymer ?
#
loop_
_entity_poly.entity_id
_entity_poly.type
_entity_poly.pdbx_seq_one_letter_code
_entity_poly.pdbx_strand_id
1 'polypeptide(L)'
;MNPVCETDISSPLCQQWMSLVCARCRDLFADAATDVWAAWWHDATPAFYKDVTEMTVYDCEKLKHLLELQAAAYSPNQIVVQHTEFAFWQKLALICIYVVILVLLVAVCRRWRKKSYVARQPIDNEREELQQDSSTSILPDETAPPPARRRPKKKQDFKTWMHRMCRPIFVHNTGALHRRQQKYEQNKQLQRVVNERNIEKWTKARHKEPKRENENNETKENKHTNESSL
;
A
#
# COMPACT_ATOMS: atom_id res chain seq x y z
N MET A 1 18.38 -11.90 25.62
CA MET A 1 19.13 -13.19 25.68
C MET A 1 19.19 -13.59 27.14
N ASN A 2 19.05 -14.87 27.48
CA ASN A 2 19.10 -15.29 28.88
C ASN A 2 20.49 -14.93 29.45
N PRO A 3 20.60 -14.24 30.61
CA PRO A 3 21.89 -13.89 31.22
C PRO A 3 22.77 -15.12 31.51
N VAL A 4 22.17 -16.29 31.68
CA VAL A 4 22.89 -17.57 31.82
C VAL A 4 23.66 -17.94 30.54
N CYS A 5 23.13 -17.58 29.37
CA CYS A 5 23.78 -17.80 28.08
C CYS A 5 24.76 -16.69 27.67
N GLU A 6 24.73 -15.55 28.36
CA GLU A 6 25.65 -14.43 28.09
C GLU A 6 27.03 -14.66 28.72
N THR A 7 27.07 -15.41 29.83
CA THR A 7 28.30 -15.74 30.56
C THR A 7 29.00 -16.97 30.00
N ASP A 8 28.26 -18.03 29.65
CA ASP A 8 28.81 -19.23 29.01
C ASP A 8 27.76 -19.97 28.16
N ILE A 9 27.94 -19.93 26.85
CA ILE A 9 27.10 -20.63 25.85
C ILE A 9 27.22 -22.15 25.97
N SER A 10 28.38 -22.65 26.44
CA SER A 10 28.64 -24.09 26.58
C SER A 10 28.09 -24.66 27.89
N SER A 11 27.56 -23.82 28.77
CA SER A 11 26.97 -24.27 30.03
C SER A 11 25.76 -25.19 29.78
N PRO A 12 25.61 -26.27 30.58
CA PRO A 12 24.50 -27.22 30.42
C PRO A 12 23.14 -26.54 30.64
N LEU A 13 23.09 -25.52 31.50
CA LEU A 13 21.88 -24.71 31.73
C LEU A 13 21.49 -23.88 30.52
N CYS A 14 22.48 -23.29 29.82
CA CYS A 14 22.21 -22.56 28.58
C CYS A 14 21.74 -23.52 27.47
N GLN A 15 22.37 -24.69 27.34
CA GLN A 15 21.96 -25.69 26.34
C GLN A 15 20.53 -26.18 26.57
N GLN A 16 20.15 -26.44 27.82
CA GLN A 16 18.79 -26.81 28.17
C GLN A 16 17.79 -25.71 27.81
N TRP A 17 18.09 -24.46 28.16
CA TRP A 17 17.27 -23.31 27.79
C TRP A 17 17.16 -23.14 26.26
N MET A 18 18.26 -23.24 25.52
CA MET A 18 18.25 -23.16 24.06
C MET A 18 17.39 -24.26 23.43
N SER A 19 17.48 -25.50 23.92
CA SER A 19 16.65 -26.60 23.41
C SER A 19 15.15 -26.34 23.60
N LEU A 20 14.77 -25.76 24.74
CA LEU A 20 13.39 -25.40 25.06
C LEU A 20 12.88 -24.28 24.14
N VAL A 21 13.71 -23.26 23.90
CA VAL A 21 13.38 -22.15 23.01
C VAL A 21 13.29 -22.62 21.56
N CYS A 22 14.22 -23.46 21.10
CA CYS A 22 14.17 -24.06 19.75
C CYS A 22 12.91 -24.90 19.54
N ALA A 23 12.51 -25.70 20.53
CA ALA A 23 11.27 -26.47 20.47
C ALA A 23 10.05 -25.55 20.36
N ARG A 24 9.97 -24.53 21.21
CA ARG A 24 8.87 -23.56 21.20
C ARG A 24 8.79 -22.77 19.90
N CYS A 25 9.92 -22.29 19.38
CA CYS A 25 9.96 -21.58 18.11
C CYS A 25 9.51 -22.47 16.95
N ARG A 26 9.90 -23.75 16.93
CA ARG A 26 9.46 -24.70 15.91
C ARG A 26 7.94 -24.90 15.93
N ASP A 27 7.35 -25.03 17.12
CA ASP A 27 5.91 -25.19 17.27
C ASP A 27 5.17 -23.91 16.83
N LEU A 28 5.68 -22.73 17.20
CA LEU A 28 5.13 -21.45 16.75
C LEU A 28 5.22 -21.26 15.22
N PHE A 29 6.29 -21.73 14.58
CA PHE A 29 6.39 -21.70 13.11
C PHE A 29 5.43 -22.69 12.43
N ALA A 30 5.21 -23.86 13.03
CA ALA A 30 4.24 -24.83 12.54
C ALA A 30 2.81 -24.29 12.62
N ASP A 31 2.46 -23.65 13.75
CA ASP A 31 1.16 -23.03 13.95
C ASP A 31 0.98 -21.78 13.06
N ALA A 32 1.99 -20.92 12.95
CA ALA A 32 1.94 -19.71 12.12
C ALA A 32 1.80 -19.99 10.61
N ALA A 33 2.27 -21.15 10.14
CA ALA A 33 2.05 -21.57 8.75
C ALA A 33 0.56 -21.80 8.43
N THR A 34 -0.26 -22.04 9.45
CA THR A 34 -1.70 -22.25 9.30
C THR A 34 -2.54 -20.97 9.46
N ASP A 35 -2.08 -20.00 10.28
CA ASP A 35 -2.78 -18.73 10.53
C ASP A 35 -2.02 -17.51 9.98
N VAL A 36 -2.19 -17.25 8.69
CA VAL A 36 -1.44 -16.21 7.94
C VAL A 36 -1.79 -14.77 8.38
N TRP A 37 -2.80 -14.55 9.23
CA TRP A 37 -3.45 -13.23 9.43
C TRP A 37 -3.65 -12.76 10.88
N ALA A 38 -3.13 -13.45 11.90
CA ALA A 38 -3.18 -12.92 13.26
C ALA A 38 -2.03 -11.92 13.48
N ALA A 39 -2.39 -10.65 13.70
CA ALA A 39 -1.51 -9.49 13.83
C ALA A 39 -0.59 -9.50 15.09
N TRP A 40 0.15 -10.58 15.34
CA TRP A 40 1.00 -10.76 16.52
C TRP A 40 2.36 -10.06 16.48
N TRP A 41 2.68 -9.37 15.37
CA TRP A 41 3.99 -8.76 15.09
C TRP A 41 4.25 -7.41 15.79
N HIS A 42 3.36 -6.96 16.69
CA HIS A 42 3.44 -5.64 17.33
C HIS A 42 3.71 -5.61 18.84
N ASP A 43 4.02 -6.75 19.47
CA ASP A 43 4.43 -6.73 20.88
C ASP A 43 5.81 -6.09 21.06
N ALA A 44 5.82 -4.79 21.34
CA ALA A 44 7.00 -3.96 21.58
C ALA A 44 7.66 -4.19 22.96
N THR A 45 7.25 -5.21 23.70
CA THR A 45 7.84 -5.58 24.99
C THR A 45 9.16 -6.32 24.77
N PRO A 46 10.29 -5.85 25.35
CA PRO A 46 11.59 -6.46 25.13
C PRO A 46 11.65 -7.89 25.67
N ALA A 47 12.11 -8.82 24.83
CA ALA A 47 12.26 -10.26 25.09
C ALA A 47 13.10 -10.66 26.33
N PHE A 48 13.67 -9.69 27.05
CA PHE A 48 14.43 -9.93 28.28
C PHE A 48 13.56 -10.27 29.50
N TYR A 49 12.25 -9.99 29.44
CA TYR A 49 11.32 -10.21 30.56
C TYR A 49 10.20 -11.22 30.27
N LYS A 50 10.21 -11.85 29.09
CA LYS A 50 9.18 -12.83 28.69
C LYS A 50 9.65 -14.24 29.06
N ASP A 51 8.77 -15.00 29.69
CA ASP A 51 8.96 -16.43 29.86
C ASP A 51 8.96 -17.12 28.47
N VAL A 52 9.60 -18.29 28.36
CA VAL A 52 9.72 -19.02 27.08
C VAL A 52 8.34 -19.32 26.49
N THR A 53 7.31 -19.44 27.32
CA THR A 53 5.92 -19.63 26.92
C THR A 53 5.30 -18.42 26.21
N GLU A 54 5.78 -17.21 26.51
CA GLU A 54 5.29 -15.92 25.99
C GLU A 54 6.07 -15.41 24.77
N MET A 55 7.09 -16.15 24.33
CA MET A 55 7.88 -15.79 23.15
C MET A 55 7.03 -15.80 21.87
N THR A 56 7.24 -14.78 21.05
CA THR A 56 6.62 -14.65 19.73
C THR A 56 7.57 -15.11 18.62
N VAL A 57 7.07 -15.32 17.40
CA VAL A 57 7.95 -15.65 16.24
C VAL A 57 8.97 -14.55 15.95
N TYR A 58 8.63 -13.28 16.21
CA TYR A 58 9.59 -12.19 16.08
C TYR A 58 10.76 -12.34 17.05
N ASP A 59 10.48 -12.76 18.28
CA ASP A 59 11.52 -13.02 19.28
C ASP A 59 12.41 -14.19 18.86
N CYS A 60 11.82 -15.23 18.24
CA CYS A 60 12.57 -16.35 17.67
C CYS A 60 13.50 -15.93 16.52
N GLU A 61 13.03 -15.08 15.60
CA GLU A 61 13.84 -14.57 14.49
C GLU A 61 14.98 -13.67 14.97
N LYS A 62 14.68 -12.79 15.94
CA LYS A 62 15.69 -11.95 16.58
C LYS A 62 16.73 -12.77 17.34
N LEU A 63 16.30 -13.82 18.05
CA LEU A 63 17.20 -14.72 18.76
C LEU A 63 18.09 -15.50 17.79
N LYS A 64 17.53 -16.00 16.69
CA LYS A 64 18.30 -16.64 15.61
C LYS A 64 19.40 -15.71 15.09
N HIS A 65 19.06 -14.45 14.81
CA HIS A 65 20.03 -13.49 14.32
C HIS A 65 21.13 -13.18 15.36
N LEU A 66 20.79 -13.05 16.63
CA LEU A 66 21.77 -12.85 17.71
C LEU A 66 22.68 -14.08 17.90
N LEU A 67 22.13 -15.29 17.81
CA LEU A 67 22.89 -16.53 17.86
C LEU A 67 23.82 -16.68 16.66
N GLU A 68 23.38 -16.33 15.45
CA GLU A 68 24.23 -16.29 14.26
C GLU A 68 25.40 -15.31 14.43
N LEU A 69 25.14 -14.11 14.96
CA LEU A 69 26.18 -13.11 15.24
C LEU A 69 27.19 -13.59 16.29
N GLN A 70 26.73 -14.22 17.38
CA GLN A 70 27.63 -14.75 18.41
C GLN A 70 28.39 -16.00 17.96
N ALA A 71 27.75 -16.90 17.21
CA ALA A 71 28.39 -18.05 16.61
C ALA A 71 29.46 -17.62 15.58
N ALA A 72 29.21 -16.55 14.82
CA ALA A 72 30.21 -15.95 13.93
C ALA A 72 31.39 -15.35 14.70
N ALA A 73 31.13 -14.73 15.86
CA ALA A 73 32.18 -14.16 16.71
C ALA A 73 33.03 -15.21 17.42
N TYR A 74 32.45 -16.35 17.82
CA TYR A 74 33.14 -17.44 18.53
C TYR A 74 33.79 -18.46 17.58
N SER A 75 33.25 -18.63 16.37
CA SER A 75 33.79 -19.54 15.34
C SER A 75 34.00 -18.80 14.00
N PRO A 76 35.14 -18.12 13.81
CA PRO A 76 35.42 -17.44 12.53
C PRO A 76 35.52 -18.40 11.33
N ASN A 77 35.54 -19.72 11.56
CA ASN A 77 35.83 -20.73 10.54
C ASN A 77 34.65 -21.65 10.14
N GLN A 78 33.42 -21.45 10.63
CA GLN A 78 32.34 -22.42 10.35
C GLN A 78 31.05 -21.87 9.75
N ILE A 79 30.88 -20.55 9.65
CA ILE A 79 29.85 -20.01 8.76
C ILE A 79 30.48 -19.84 7.38
N VAL A 80 30.72 -20.98 6.72
CA VAL A 80 30.61 -20.98 5.27
C VAL A 80 29.15 -20.67 5.01
N VAL A 81 28.80 -19.38 4.93
CA VAL A 81 27.64 -18.96 4.16
C VAL A 81 27.96 -19.53 2.79
N GLN A 82 27.41 -20.71 2.55
CA GLN A 82 27.43 -21.36 1.26
C GLN A 82 26.52 -20.46 0.44
N HIS A 83 27.07 -19.33 0.00
CA HIS A 83 26.70 -18.74 -1.26
C HIS A 83 26.95 -19.87 -2.23
N THR A 84 25.95 -20.76 -2.39
CA THR A 84 25.84 -21.61 -3.56
C THR A 84 26.02 -20.62 -4.68
N GLU A 85 27.19 -20.65 -5.32
CA GLU A 85 27.50 -19.73 -6.38
C GLU A 85 26.41 -19.95 -7.41
N PHE A 86 25.43 -19.05 -7.39
CA PHE A 86 24.23 -19.19 -8.19
C PHE A 86 24.74 -19.31 -9.62
N ALA A 87 24.59 -20.50 -10.18
CA ALA A 87 25.10 -20.84 -11.49
C ALA A 87 24.69 -19.70 -12.43
N PHE A 88 25.62 -19.23 -13.27
CA PHE A 88 25.41 -18.07 -14.14
C PHE A 88 24.07 -18.14 -14.91
N TRP A 89 23.64 -19.36 -15.25
CA TRP A 89 22.33 -19.67 -15.84
C TRP A 89 21.12 -19.29 -14.98
N GLN A 90 21.19 -19.46 -13.66
CA GLN A 90 20.13 -19.08 -12.73
C GLN A 90 20.03 -17.55 -12.61
N LYS A 91 21.16 -16.83 -12.64
CA LYS A 91 21.17 -15.36 -12.69
C LYS A 91 20.55 -14.86 -14.01
N LEU A 92 20.92 -15.46 -15.13
CA LEU A 92 20.32 -15.16 -16.44
C LEU A 92 18.82 -15.45 -16.46
N ALA A 93 18.38 -16.60 -15.95
CA ALA A 93 16.97 -16.96 -15.88
C ALA A 93 16.17 -15.95 -15.05
N LEU A 94 16.70 -15.52 -13.91
CA LEU A 94 16.09 -14.51 -13.06
C LEU A 94 15.97 -13.16 -13.77
N ILE A 95 17.03 -12.70 -14.45
CA ILE A 95 16.99 -11.48 -15.27
C ILE A 95 15.92 -11.58 -16.36
N CYS A 96 15.83 -12.72 -17.07
CA CYS A 96 14.79 -12.93 -18.08
C CYS A 96 13.39 -12.84 -17.49
N ILE A 97 13.14 -13.43 -16.33
CA ILE A 97 11.84 -13.34 -15.62
C ILE A 97 11.51 -11.87 -15.30
N TYR A 98 12.45 -11.11 -14.75
CA TYR A 98 12.26 -9.68 -14.47
C TYR A 98 11.93 -8.87 -15.72
N VAL A 99 12.62 -9.12 -16.83
CA VAL A 99 12.35 -8.46 -18.12
C VAL A 99 10.95 -8.78 -18.63
N VAL A 100 10.50 -10.04 -18.54
CA VAL A 100 9.14 -10.44 -18.92
C VAL A 100 8.10 -9.72 -18.06
N ILE A 101 8.29 -9.66 -16.75
CA ILE A 101 7.39 -8.93 -15.83
C ILE A 101 7.34 -7.45 -16.19
N LEU A 102 8.47 -6.79 -16.45
CA LEU A 102 8.52 -5.39 -16.85
C LEU A 102 7.79 -5.14 -18.18
N VAL A 103 7.96 -6.02 -19.17
CA VAL A 103 7.26 -5.92 -20.46
C VAL A 103 5.75 -6.06 -20.27
N LEU A 104 5.31 -7.00 -19.43
CA LEU A 104 3.90 -7.19 -19.09
C LEU A 104 3.33 -5.96 -18.38
N LEU A 105 4.04 -5.41 -17.39
CA LEU A 105 3.64 -4.18 -16.69
C LEU A 105 3.51 -3.00 -17.65
N VAL A 106 4.46 -2.82 -18.56
CA VAL A 106 4.40 -1.77 -19.59
C VAL A 106 3.23 -2.00 -20.53
N ALA A 107 2.95 -3.23 -20.94
CA ALA A 107 1.81 -3.57 -21.80
C ALA A 107 0.47 -3.28 -21.11
N VAL A 108 0.32 -3.66 -19.84
CA VAL A 108 -0.86 -3.36 -19.01
C VAL A 108 -1.02 -1.86 -18.85
N CYS A 109 0.05 -1.14 -18.48
CA CYS A 109 0.06 0.32 -18.38
C CYS A 109 -0.37 0.99 -19.70
N ARG A 110 0.13 0.51 -20.85
CA ARG A 110 -0.24 1.03 -22.17
C ARG A 110 -1.71 0.75 -22.50
N ARG A 111 -2.23 -0.43 -22.17
CA ARG A 111 -3.64 -0.78 -22.38
C ARG A 111 -4.55 0.05 -21.49
N TRP A 112 -4.20 0.25 -20.22
CA TRP A 112 -4.93 1.09 -19.29
C TRP A 112 -4.94 2.54 -19.74
N ARG A 113 -3.78 3.09 -20.12
CA ARG A 113 -3.72 4.46 -20.68
C ARG A 113 -4.59 4.63 -21.92
N LYS A 114 -4.64 3.64 -22.82
CA LYS A 114 -5.53 3.70 -24.00
C LYS A 114 -7.01 3.74 -23.60
N LYS A 115 -7.44 2.90 -22.66
CA LYS A 115 -8.83 2.92 -22.15
C LYS A 115 -9.18 4.26 -21.50
N SER A 116 -8.30 4.81 -20.67
CA SER A 116 -8.53 6.10 -20.01
C SER A 116 -8.47 7.31 -20.95
N TYR A 117 -7.77 7.23 -22.08
CA TYR A 117 -7.70 8.32 -23.07
C TYR A 117 -8.98 8.40 -23.92
N VAL A 118 -9.59 7.25 -24.24
CA VAL A 118 -10.85 7.20 -25.00
C VAL A 118 -12.02 7.68 -24.13
N ALA A 119 -12.04 7.36 -22.84
CA ALA A 119 -13.07 7.84 -21.91
C ALA A 119 -12.98 9.34 -21.56
N ARG A 120 -11.98 10.07 -22.07
CA ARG A 120 -11.74 11.49 -21.80
C ARG A 120 -11.75 12.37 -23.05
N GLN A 121 -12.19 11.89 -24.21
CA GLN A 121 -12.51 12.82 -25.29
C GLN A 121 -13.71 13.66 -24.83
N PRO A 122 -13.55 14.98 -24.64
CA PRO A 122 -14.68 15.86 -24.42
C PRO A 122 -15.47 15.92 -25.72
N ILE A 123 -16.77 16.08 -25.55
CA ILE A 123 -17.77 16.39 -26.56
C ILE A 123 -17.46 17.81 -27.08
N ASP A 124 -16.36 17.98 -27.81
CA ASP A 124 -16.00 19.25 -28.47
C ASP A 124 -16.39 19.23 -29.96
N ASN A 125 -16.85 18.09 -30.49
CA ASN A 125 -17.28 17.97 -31.89
C ASN A 125 -18.73 18.45 -32.14
N GLU A 126 -19.52 18.76 -31.12
CA GLU A 126 -20.90 19.25 -31.32
C GLU A 126 -21.00 20.78 -31.41
N ARG A 127 -19.90 21.52 -31.19
CA ARG A 127 -19.93 22.99 -31.25
C ARG A 127 -19.56 23.58 -32.61
N GLU A 128 -19.00 22.80 -33.53
CA GLU A 128 -18.69 23.29 -34.88
C GLU A 128 -19.87 23.16 -35.87
N GLU A 129 -20.91 22.37 -35.59
CA GLU A 129 -22.08 22.26 -36.50
C GLU A 129 -23.11 23.38 -36.35
N LEU A 130 -23.19 24.09 -35.21
CA LEU A 130 -24.19 25.16 -35.05
C LEU A 130 -23.74 26.55 -35.53
N GLN A 131 -22.50 26.71 -36.00
CA GLN A 131 -21.94 28.00 -36.41
C GLN A 131 -21.67 28.08 -37.92
N GLN A 132 -22.23 27.17 -38.71
CA GLN A 132 -22.12 27.14 -40.17
C GLN A 132 -23.48 27.31 -40.90
N ASP A 133 -24.52 27.82 -40.22
CA ASP A 133 -25.83 28.11 -40.84
C ASP A 133 -26.12 29.62 -40.97
N SER A 134 -25.10 30.48 -40.91
CA SER A 134 -25.31 31.93 -41.03
C SER A 134 -24.21 32.59 -41.83
N SER A 135 -24.03 32.20 -43.10
CA SER A 135 -23.55 33.08 -44.17
C SER A 135 -23.63 32.39 -45.54
N THR A 136 -24.16 33.13 -46.51
CA THR A 136 -23.97 32.97 -47.98
C THR A 136 -25.12 32.36 -48.79
N SER A 137 -26.08 33.25 -49.03
CA SER A 137 -26.75 33.55 -50.31
C SER A 137 -26.06 33.10 -51.62
N ILE A 138 -26.86 32.47 -52.51
CA ILE A 138 -26.85 32.44 -54.00
C ILE A 138 -26.12 31.30 -54.77
N LEU A 139 -26.97 30.53 -55.47
CA LEU A 139 -26.90 29.70 -56.70
C LEU A 139 -26.11 28.37 -56.75
N PRO A 140 -26.68 27.31 -57.38
CA PRO A 140 -26.06 26.00 -57.53
C PRO A 140 -25.34 25.88 -58.87
N ASP A 141 -24.09 25.44 -58.85
CA ASP A 141 -23.45 24.90 -60.05
C ASP A 141 -22.69 23.60 -59.72
N GLU A 142 -22.84 22.68 -60.66
CA GLU A 142 -22.64 21.26 -60.59
C GLU A 142 -21.20 20.93 -60.93
N THR A 143 -20.31 20.76 -59.94
CA THR A 143 -19.07 19.98 -60.13
C THR A 143 -18.54 19.48 -58.78
N ALA A 144 -18.67 18.18 -58.53
CA ALA A 144 -18.12 17.51 -57.35
C ALA A 144 -16.58 17.57 -57.33
N PRO A 145 -15.94 17.95 -56.20
CA PRO A 145 -14.52 17.68 -55.97
C PRO A 145 -14.32 16.38 -55.15
N PRO A 146 -13.15 15.72 -55.29
CA PRO A 146 -12.94 14.31 -54.96
C PRO A 146 -12.87 14.03 -53.45
N PRO A 147 -13.02 12.76 -53.03
CA PRO A 147 -13.03 12.37 -51.62
C PRO A 147 -11.75 12.80 -50.88
N ALA A 148 -11.95 13.38 -49.70
CA ALA A 148 -10.92 13.86 -48.80
C ALA A 148 -9.78 12.83 -48.63
N ARG A 149 -8.59 13.16 -49.16
CA ARG A 149 -7.36 12.39 -48.97
C ARG A 149 -7.09 12.24 -47.48
N ARG A 150 -7.17 11.00 -46.99
CA ARG A 150 -6.76 10.62 -45.62
C ARG A 150 -5.32 11.07 -45.41
N ARG A 151 -5.12 12.06 -44.53
CA ARG A 151 -3.78 12.54 -44.16
C ARG A 151 -2.93 11.35 -43.70
N PRO A 152 -1.72 11.14 -44.25
CA PRO A 152 -0.88 10.05 -43.84
C PRO A 152 -0.56 10.19 -42.35
N LYS A 153 -0.75 9.11 -41.58
CA LYS A 153 -0.36 9.04 -40.18
C LYS A 153 1.16 9.24 -40.12
N LYS A 154 1.61 10.47 -39.86
CA LYS A 154 3.02 10.77 -39.61
C LYS A 154 3.51 9.83 -38.52
N LYS A 155 4.52 9.02 -38.84
CA LYS A 155 5.22 8.18 -37.87
C LYS A 155 5.69 9.11 -36.76
N GLN A 156 5.17 8.94 -35.54
CA GLN A 156 5.65 9.72 -34.40
C GLN A 156 7.09 9.34 -34.19
N ASP A 157 8.01 10.26 -34.51
CA ASP A 157 9.42 10.02 -34.31
C ASP A 157 9.69 9.74 -32.83
N PHE A 158 10.61 8.80 -32.58
CA PHE A 158 11.09 8.46 -31.24
C PHE A 158 11.51 9.71 -30.45
N LYS A 159 12.04 10.73 -31.16
CA LYS A 159 12.40 12.04 -30.60
C LYS A 159 11.19 12.80 -30.05
N THR A 160 10.06 12.79 -30.76
CA THR A 160 8.82 13.44 -30.30
C THR A 160 8.21 12.69 -29.11
N TRP A 161 8.29 11.35 -29.11
CA TRP A 161 7.88 10.53 -27.98
C TRP A 161 8.76 10.78 -26.74
N MET A 162 10.08 10.82 -26.91
CA MET A 162 11.05 11.08 -25.86
C MET A 162 10.88 12.48 -25.27
N HIS A 163 10.72 13.51 -26.10
CA HIS A 163 10.40 14.86 -25.61
C HIS A 163 9.10 14.91 -24.82
N ARG A 164 8.08 14.12 -25.19
CA ARG A 164 6.80 14.08 -24.47
C ARG A 164 6.89 13.33 -23.14
N MET A 165 7.76 12.31 -23.05
CA MET A 165 7.98 11.51 -21.84
C MET A 165 8.97 12.15 -20.86
N CYS A 166 9.95 12.92 -21.33
CA CYS A 166 10.94 13.58 -20.48
C CYS A 166 10.52 15.00 -20.04
N ARG A 167 9.54 15.64 -20.70
CA ARG A 167 8.99 16.95 -20.29
C ARG A 167 8.48 17.02 -18.84
N PRO A 168 7.81 16.00 -18.28
CA PRO A 168 7.33 16.05 -16.90
C PRO A 168 8.43 15.94 -15.84
N ILE A 169 9.62 15.45 -16.22
CA ILE A 169 10.72 15.16 -15.28
C ILE A 169 11.63 16.39 -15.12
N PHE A 170 11.79 17.20 -16.18
CA PHE A 170 12.74 18.33 -16.19
C PHE A 170 12.14 19.73 -16.14
N VAL A 171 10.81 19.88 -16.05
CA VAL A 171 10.22 21.23 -15.94
C VAL A 171 10.17 21.63 -14.46
N HIS A 172 11.29 22.16 -13.96
CA HIS A 172 11.36 23.03 -12.78
C HIS A 172 10.62 24.35 -13.04
N ASN A 173 9.34 24.29 -13.42
CA ASN A 173 8.49 25.48 -13.47
C ASN A 173 8.00 25.75 -12.05
N THR A 174 8.61 26.74 -11.40
CA THR A 174 8.26 27.23 -10.05
C THR A 174 6.75 27.47 -9.90
N GLY A 175 6.07 27.92 -10.95
CA GLY A 175 4.62 28.11 -10.97
C GLY A 175 3.81 26.80 -10.91
N ALA A 176 4.33 25.69 -11.42
CA ALA A 176 3.68 24.37 -11.28
C ALA A 176 3.87 23.81 -9.87
N LEU A 177 5.02 24.09 -9.24
CA LEU A 177 5.31 23.70 -7.87
C LEU A 177 4.42 24.48 -6.88
N HIS A 178 4.25 25.78 -7.07
CA HIS A 178 3.33 26.59 -6.28
C HIS A 178 1.88 26.10 -6.38
N ARG A 179 1.39 25.77 -7.58
CA ARG A 179 0.04 25.19 -7.74
C ARG A 179 -0.13 23.88 -6.99
N ARG A 180 0.91 23.04 -6.93
CA ARG A 180 0.89 21.79 -6.15
C ARG A 180 0.88 22.06 -4.65
N GLN A 181 1.67 23.02 -4.18
CA GLN A 181 1.69 23.43 -2.77
C GLN A 181 0.33 24.00 -2.35
N GLN A 182 -0.24 24.91 -3.15
CA GLN A 182 -1.56 25.48 -2.88
C GLN A 182 -2.65 24.40 -2.82
N LYS A 183 -2.59 23.41 -3.72
CA LYS A 183 -3.52 22.27 -3.69
C LYS A 183 -3.33 21.39 -2.46
N TYR A 184 -2.08 21.20 -2.02
CA TYR A 184 -1.78 20.46 -0.79
C TYR A 184 -2.33 21.18 0.45
N GLU A 185 -2.20 22.50 0.51
CA GLU A 185 -2.76 23.32 1.59
C GLU A 185 -4.29 23.29 1.61
N GLN A 186 -4.94 23.42 0.45
CA GLN A 186 -6.39 23.28 0.32
C GLN A 186 -6.88 21.90 0.79
N ASN A 187 -6.19 20.82 0.38
CA ASN A 187 -6.52 19.48 0.83
C ASN A 187 -6.34 19.30 2.34
N LYS A 188 -5.28 19.88 2.91
CA LYS A 188 -5.02 19.85 4.36
C LYS A 188 -6.13 20.58 5.14
N GLN A 189 -6.62 21.71 4.63
CA GLN A 189 -7.77 22.41 5.22
C GLN A 189 -9.05 21.58 5.14
N LEU A 190 -9.33 20.98 3.98
CA LEU A 190 -10.49 20.11 3.80
C LEU A 190 -10.46 18.92 4.78
N GLN A 191 -9.28 18.31 4.96
CA GLN A 191 -9.10 17.20 5.89
C GLN A 191 -9.33 17.62 7.34
N ARG A 192 -8.94 18.83 7.75
CA ARG A 192 -9.25 19.37 9.08
C ARG A 192 -10.76 19.50 9.29
N VAL A 193 -11.47 20.10 8.33
CA VAL A 193 -12.94 20.25 8.40
C VAL A 193 -13.65 18.90 8.46
N VAL A 194 -13.19 17.91 7.69
CA VAL A 194 -13.75 16.55 7.74
C VAL A 194 -13.50 15.89 9.09
N ASN A 195 -12.28 16.03 9.63
CA ASN A 195 -11.94 15.51 10.95
C ASN A 195 -12.77 16.16 12.06
N GLU A 196 -12.94 17.48 12.05
CA GLU A 196 -13.78 18.21 13.01
C GLU A 196 -15.24 17.73 12.96
N ARG A 197 -15.82 17.61 11.76
CA ARG A 197 -17.18 17.06 11.59
C ARG A 197 -17.30 15.63 12.09
N ASN A 198 -16.27 14.81 11.89
CA ASN A 198 -16.26 13.45 12.41
C ASN A 198 -16.22 13.47 13.94
N ILE A 199 -15.32 14.26 14.55
CA ILE A 199 -15.24 14.41 16.01
C ILE A 199 -16.59 14.83 16.58
N GLU A 200 -17.25 15.84 15.98
CA GLU A 200 -18.58 16.30 16.41
C GLU A 200 -19.65 15.19 16.32
N LYS A 201 -19.63 14.39 15.23
CA LYS A 201 -20.54 13.25 15.09
C LYS A 201 -20.31 12.21 16.18
N TRP A 202 -19.05 11.86 16.47
CA TRP A 202 -18.70 10.87 17.49
C TRP A 202 -19.04 11.36 18.90
N THR A 203 -18.79 12.63 19.23
CA THR A 203 -19.14 13.20 20.54
C THR A 203 -20.66 13.27 20.71
N LYS A 204 -21.40 13.69 19.68
CA LYS A 204 -22.86 13.72 19.72
C LYS A 204 -23.48 12.33 19.85
N ALA A 205 -22.89 11.31 19.22
CA ALA A 205 -23.29 9.92 19.40
C ALA A 205 -23.06 9.46 20.86
N ARG A 206 -21.87 9.74 21.41
CA ARG A 206 -21.52 9.41 22.79
C ARG A 206 -22.43 10.09 23.82
N HIS A 207 -22.93 11.30 23.57
CA HIS A 207 -23.89 11.97 24.46
C HIS A 207 -25.34 11.48 24.30
N LYS A 208 -25.69 10.84 23.18
CA LYS A 208 -27.03 10.28 22.97
C LYS A 208 -27.23 8.93 23.67
N GLU A 209 -26.17 8.14 23.82
CA GLU A 209 -26.22 6.86 24.55
C GLU A 209 -26.68 7.01 26.01
N PRO A 210 -26.10 7.86 26.86
CA PRO A 210 -26.53 8.01 28.25
C PRO A 210 -27.93 8.62 28.36
N LYS A 211 -28.36 9.48 27.41
CA LYS A 211 -29.74 9.98 27.38
C LYS A 211 -30.76 8.86 27.16
N ARG A 212 -30.48 7.97 26.20
CA ARG A 212 -31.34 6.80 25.94
C ARG A 212 -31.36 5.82 27.10
N GLU A 213 -30.22 5.65 27.78
CA GLU A 213 -30.14 4.80 28.97
C GLU A 213 -30.94 5.38 30.13
N ASN A 214 -30.84 6.69 30.38
CA ASN A 214 -31.65 7.37 31.40
C ASN A 214 -33.15 7.31 31.08
N GLU A 215 -33.58 7.61 29.85
CA GLU A 215 -34.99 7.51 29.43
C GLU A 215 -35.54 6.08 29.58
N ASN A 216 -34.72 5.07 29.27
CA ASN A 216 -35.09 3.67 29.47
C ASN A 216 -35.20 3.29 30.95
N ASN A 217 -34.32 3.81 31.81
CA ASN A 217 -34.35 3.56 33.25
C ASN A 217 -35.57 4.21 33.91
N GLU A 218 -35.89 5.47 33.56
CA GLU A 218 -37.11 6.16 34.04
C GLU A 218 -38.39 5.43 33.60
N THR A 219 -38.42 4.90 32.38
CA THR A 219 -39.58 4.11 31.88
C THR A 219 -39.73 2.80 32.65
N LYS A 220 -38.64 2.12 33.00
CA LYS A 220 -38.66 0.90 33.82
C LYS A 220 -39.11 1.19 35.25
N GLU A 221 -38.62 2.26 35.85
CA GLU A 221 -38.98 2.68 37.21
C GLU A 221 -40.48 2.99 37.29
N ASN A 222 -41.00 3.82 36.39
CA ASN A 222 -42.44 4.13 36.34
C ASN A 222 -43.33 2.90 36.13
N LYS A 223 -42.87 1.89 35.37
CA LYS A 223 -43.61 0.63 35.19
C LYS A 223 -43.67 -0.19 36.48
N HIS A 224 -42.57 -0.27 37.22
CA HIS A 224 -42.49 -1.00 38.48
C HIS A 224 -43.36 -0.36 39.58
N THR A 225 -43.42 0.98 39.65
CA THR A 225 -44.26 1.69 40.63
C THR A 225 -45.75 1.48 40.39
N ASN A 226 -46.18 1.40 39.13
CA ASN A 226 -47.57 1.13 38.75
C ASN A 226 -48.00 -0.32 39.03
N GLU A 227 -47.10 -1.29 38.89
CA GLU A 227 -47.38 -2.70 39.22
C GLU A 227 -47.40 -2.97 40.74
N SER A 228 -46.71 -2.17 41.56
CA SER A 228 -46.68 -2.33 43.02
C SER A 228 -47.87 -1.67 43.75
N SER A 229 -48.71 -0.93 43.02
CA SER A 229 -49.86 -0.18 43.56
C SER A 229 -51.21 -0.86 43.28
N LEU A 230 -51.18 -2.06 42.69
CA LEU A 230 -52.32 -2.94 42.41
C LEU A 230 -52.29 -4.16 43.33
#